data_AF-A0A5K1E6K2-F1
#
_entry.id   AF-A0A5K1E6K2-F1
#
_cell.length_a   1.000
_cell.length_b   1.000
_cell.length_c   1.000
_cell.angle_alpha   90.00
_cell.angle_beta   90.00
_cell.angle_gamma   90.00
#
_symmetry.space_group_name_H-M   'P 1'
#
loop_
_entity.id
_entity.type
_entity.pdbx_description
1 polymer ?
#
loop_
_entity_poly.entity_id
_entity_poly.type
_entity_poly.pdbx_seq_one_letter_code
_entity_poly.pdbx_strand_id
1 'polypeptide(L)'
;VIVEIPYALFQALYYTIIVYAMMSFEWTAPKVLWFFFITLFTFLYFTYYGMMTVAMTPNHEVAAIFAAAFYSVFNLFSGFFIPRP
;
A
#
# COMPACT_ATOMS: atom_id res chain seq x y z
N VAL A 1 -16.03 -2.55 -3.85
CA VAL A 1 -15.16 -1.78 -4.78
C VAL A 1 -15.44 -0.28 -4.72
N ILE A 2 -16.61 0.22 -5.16
CA ILE A 2 -16.88 1.68 -5.18
C ILE A 2 -16.83 2.32 -3.79
N VAL A 3 -17.28 1.58 -2.75
CA VAL A 3 -17.23 2.07 -1.36
C VAL A 3 -15.81 2.16 -0.79
N GLU A 4 -14.86 1.35 -1.29
CA GLU A 4 -13.47 1.31 -0.80
C GLU A 4 -12.66 2.54 -1.25
N ILE A 5 -13.02 3.12 -2.39
CA ILE A 5 -12.32 4.27 -2.98
C ILE A 5 -12.34 5.49 -2.05
N PRO A 6 -13.50 5.98 -1.56
CA PRO A 6 -13.52 7.13 -0.65
C PRO A 6 -12.79 6.84 0.66
N TYR A 7 -12.93 5.64 1.24
CA TYR A 7 -12.21 5.28 2.47
C TYR A 7 -10.69 5.28 2.27
N ALA A 8 -10.20 4.65 1.20
CA ALA A 8 -8.78 4.65 0.84
C ALA A 8 -8.26 6.06 0.56
N LEU A 9 -9.09 6.95 0.00
CA LEU A 9 -8.72 8.33 -0.28
C LEU A 9 -8.56 9.15 1.00
N PHE A 10 -9.49 9.06 1.94
CA PHE A 10 -9.35 9.69 3.25
C PHE A 10 -8.18 9.13 4.05
N GLN A 11 -7.99 7.80 4.02
CA GLN A 11 -6.88 7.14 4.69
C GLN A 11 -5.53 7.55 4.10
N ALA A 12 -5.40 7.58 2.77
CA ALA A 12 -4.19 8.03 2.09
C ALA A 12 -3.89 9.50 2.40
N LEU A 13 -4.92 10.36 2.47
CA LEU A 13 -4.73 11.78 2.76
C LEU A 13 -4.15 11.97 4.16
N TYR A 14 -4.76 11.32 5.17
CA TYR A 14 -4.31 11.40 6.55
C TYR A 14 -2.88 10.83 6.71
N TYR A 15 -2.63 9.66 6.12
CA TYR A 15 -1.32 9.01 6.16
C TYR A 15 -0.24 9.88 5.49
N THR A 16 -0.53 10.43 4.31
CA THR A 16 0.42 11.28 3.59
C THR A 16 0.78 12.52 4.40
N ILE A 17 -0.19 13.23 4.98
CA ILE A 17 0.09 14.45 5.75
C ILE A 17 1.03 14.16 6.94
N ILE A 18 0.78 13.08 7.67
CA ILE A 18 1.58 12.73 8.86
C ILE A 18 2.98 12.27 8.48
N VAL A 19 3.08 11.28 7.58
CA VAL A 19 4.37 10.68 7.24
C VAL A 19 5.26 11.67 6.50
N TYR A 20 4.69 12.49 5.62
CA TYR A 20 5.45 13.51 4.90
C TYR A 20 6.06 14.55 5.86
N ALA A 21 5.30 14.95 6.89
CA ALA A 21 5.79 15.84 7.93
C ALA A 21 6.88 15.18 8.80
N MET A 22 6.70 13.91 9.18
CA MET A 22 7.69 13.17 10.00
C MET A 22 9.02 12.95 9.27
N MET A 23 8.97 12.69 7.96
CA MET A 23 10.15 12.43 7.14
C MET A 23 10.93 13.72 6.81
N SER A 24 10.42 14.89 7.19
CA SER A 24 11.03 16.21 6.92
C SER A 24 11.35 16.42 5.43
N PHE A 25 10.44 15.98 4.56
CA PHE A 25 10.57 16.19 3.11
C PHE A 25 10.34 17.65 2.71
N GLU A 26 10.85 18.02 1.54
CA GLU A 26 10.68 19.36 0.99
C GLU A 26 9.22 19.65 0.61
N TRP A 27 8.61 20.63 1.27
CA TRP A 27 7.23 21.08 1.06
C TRP A 27 7.00 21.76 -0.30
N THR A 28 7.08 20.99 -1.37
CA THR A 28 6.74 21.40 -2.73
C THR A 28 5.49 20.66 -3.17
N ALA A 29 4.48 21.41 -3.65
CA ALA A 29 3.21 20.86 -4.13
C ALA A 29 3.36 19.65 -5.09
N PRO A 30 4.26 19.66 -6.10
CA PRO A 30 4.43 18.50 -6.98
C PRO A 30 4.96 17.26 -6.25
N LYS A 31 5.88 17.40 -5.28
CA LYS A 31 6.42 16.24 -4.54
C LYS A 31 5.40 15.66 -3.56
N VAL A 32 4.63 16.52 -2.91
CA VAL A 32 3.54 16.09 -2.01
C VAL A 32 2.45 15.36 -2.79
N LEU A 33 2.02 15.91 -3.94
CA LEU A 33 1.04 15.25 -4.81
C LEU A 33 1.56 13.92 -5.36
N TRP A 34 2.84 13.85 -5.73
CA TRP A 34 3.44 12.60 -6.17
C TRP A 34 3.46 11.54 -5.06
N PHE A 35 3.87 11.92 -3.85
CA PHE A 35 3.87 11.03 -2.70
C PHE A 35 2.46 10.56 -2.32
N PHE A 36 1.48 11.47 -2.35
CA PHE A 36 0.07 11.14 -2.14
C PHE A 36 -0.45 10.18 -3.20
N PHE A 37 -0.15 10.42 -4.48
CA PHE A 37 -0.55 9.57 -5.59
C PHE A 37 0.01 8.15 -5.42
N ILE A 38 1.32 8.01 -5.16
CA ILE A 38 1.93 6.69 -4.92
C ILE A 38 1.27 5.99 -3.73
N THR A 39 1.08 6.70 -2.61
CA THR A 39 0.43 6.16 -1.40
C THR A 39 -0.99 5.66 -1.68
N LEU A 40 -1.80 6.46 -2.39
CA LEU A 40 -3.19 6.13 -2.73
C LEU A 40 -3.28 4.86 -3.57
N PHE A 41 -2.45 4.75 -4.63
CA PHE A 41 -2.43 3.58 -5.49
C PHE A 41 -1.92 2.34 -4.76
N THR A 42 -0.93 2.49 -3.88
CA THR A 42 -0.44 1.38 -3.04
C THR A 42 -1.52 0.87 -2.09
N PHE A 43 -2.27 1.76 -1.42
CA PHE A 43 -3.38 1.34 -0.56
C PHE A 43 -4.49 0.64 -1.34
N LEU A 44 -4.91 1.17 -2.49
CA LEU A 44 -5.91 0.52 -3.34
C LEU A 44 -5.43 -0.86 -3.82
N TYR A 45 -4.17 -0.97 -4.27
CA TYR A 45 -3.59 -2.24 -4.71
C TYR A 45 -3.63 -3.29 -3.60
N PHE A 46 -3.19 -2.97 -2.39
CA PHE A 46 -3.19 -3.91 -1.27
C PHE A 46 -4.61 -4.30 -0.83
N THR A 47 -5.56 -3.36 -0.82
CA THR A 47 -6.96 -3.64 -0.48
C THR A 47 -7.62 -4.57 -1.50
N TYR A 48 -7.43 -4.33 -2.80
CA TYR A 48 -7.95 -5.22 -3.84
C TYR A 48 -7.29 -6.60 -3.83
N TYR A 49 -5.98 -6.65 -3.60
CA TYR A 49 -5.25 -7.90 -3.48
C TYR A 49 -5.76 -8.73 -2.28
N GLY A 50 -5.94 -8.11 -1.10
CA GLY A 50 -6.50 -8.78 0.07
C GLY A 50 -7.90 -9.36 -0.18
N MET A 51 -8.78 -8.59 -0.83
CA MET A 51 -10.13 -9.08 -1.18
C MET A 51 -10.07 -10.25 -2.17
N MET A 52 -9.16 -10.22 -3.16
CA MET A 52 -8.96 -11.33 -4.10
C MET A 52 -8.49 -12.59 -3.37
N THR A 53 -7.51 -12.47 -2.46
CA THR A 53 -6.98 -13.62 -1.72
C THR A 53 -8.03 -14.26 -0.82
N VAL A 54 -8.87 -13.45 -0.16
CA VAL A 54 -9.99 -13.97 0.65
C VAL A 54 -11.03 -14.67 -0.21
N ALA A 55 -11.35 -14.14 -1.40
CA ALA A 55 -12.32 -14.77 -2.29
C ALA A 55 -11.82 -16.10 -2.89
N MET A 56 -10.51 -16.26 -3.06
CA MET A 56 -9.91 -17.47 -3.64
C MET A 56 -9.68 -18.60 -2.63
N THR A 57 -9.71 -18.31 -1.34
CA THR A 57 -9.38 -19.29 -0.29
C THR A 57 -10.61 -19.68 0.53
N PRO A 58 -10.71 -20.95 0.97
CA PRO A 58 -11.89 -21.42 1.71
C PRO A 58 -11.92 -20.94 3.17
N ASN A 59 -10.80 -20.43 3.71
CA ASN A 59 -10.69 -19.99 5.09
C ASN A 59 -9.84 -18.71 5.20
N HIS A 60 -10.23 -17.79 6.08
CA HIS A 60 -9.56 -16.51 6.32
C HIS A 60 -8.12 -16.68 6.83
N GLU A 61 -7.85 -17.72 7.63
CA GLU A 61 -6.49 -17.99 8.12
C GLU A 61 -5.55 -18.35 6.97
N VAL A 62 -6.03 -19.18 6.03
CA VAL A 62 -5.27 -19.56 4.83
C VAL A 62 -5.07 -18.36 3.90
N ALA A 63 -6.09 -17.49 3.78
CA ALA A 63 -5.98 -16.24 3.05
C ALA A 63 -4.85 -15.35 3.59
N ALA A 64 -4.78 -15.20 4.92
CA ALA A 64 -3.77 -14.38 5.57
C ALA A 64 -2.35 -14.92 5.37
N ILE A 65 -2.16 -16.24 5.50
CA ILE A 65 -0.86 -16.89 5.26
C ILE A 65 -0.43 -16.71 3.78
N PHE A 66 -1.36 -16.88 2.85
CA PHE A 66 -1.08 -16.75 1.42
C PHE A 66 -0.70 -15.30 1.05
N ALA A 67 -1.46 -14.31 1.54
CA ALA A 67 -1.14 -12.90 1.32
C ALA A 67 0.21 -12.52 1.92
N ALA A 68 0.51 -12.96 3.15
CA ALA A 68 1.78 -12.70 3.82
C ALA A 68 2.98 -13.28 3.06
N ALA A 69 2.85 -14.50 2.51
CA ALA A 69 3.90 -15.11 1.71
C ALA A 69 4.23 -14.28 0.46
N PHE A 70 3.21 -13.81 -0.27
CA PHE A 70 3.41 -12.94 -1.43
C PHE A 70 3.98 -11.57 -1.06
N TYR A 71 3.51 -10.96 0.02
CA TYR A 71 4.07 -9.70 0.52
C TYR A 71 5.55 -9.84 0.89
N SER A 72 5.95 -10.98 1.47
CA SER A 72 7.36 -11.26 1.79
C SER A 72 8.21 -11.32 0.52
N VAL A 73 7.72 -11.97 -0.54
CA VAL A 73 8.43 -12.04 -1.83
C VAL A 73 8.55 -10.66 -2.46
N PHE A 74 7.47 -9.87 -2.49
CA PHE A 74 7.51 -8.51 -3.03
C PHE A 74 8.45 -7.59 -2.24
N ASN A 75 8.48 -7.70 -0.91
CA ASN A 75 9.42 -6.94 -0.08
C ASN A 75 10.87 -7.33 -0.35
N LEU A 76 11.16 -8.63 -0.48
CA LEU A 76 12.52 -9.12 -0.75
C LEU A 76 13.07 -8.57 -2.07
N PHE A 77 12.24 -8.56 -3.12
CA PHE A 77 12.61 -8.05 -4.43
C PHE A 77 12.36 -6.55 -4.61
N SER A 78 11.90 -5.81 -3.60
CA SER A 78 11.62 -4.36 -3.71
C SER A 78 12.85 -3.49 -3.96
N GLY A 79 14.06 -4.06 -3.89
CA GLY A 79 15.34 -3.35 -4.09
C GLY A 79 15.93 -2.76 -2.81
N PHE A 80 15.21 -2.84 -1.68
CA PHE A 80 15.73 -2.43 -0.37
C PHE A 80 16.57 -3.52 0.30
N PHE A 81 16.05 -4.76 0.39
CA PHE A 81 16.75 -5.88 1.03
C PHE A 81 17.80 -6.53 0.14
N ILE A 82 17.50 -6.68 -1.15
CA ILE A 82 18.46 -7.13 -2.17
C ILE A 82 18.78 -5.91 -3.03
N PRO A 83 19.93 -5.26 -2.82
CA PRO A 83 20.37 -4.17 -3.68
C PRO A 83 20.57 -4.74 -5.08
N ARG A 84 19.82 -4.20 -6.04
CA ARG A 84 20.06 -4.49 -7.45
C ARG A 84 21.24 -3.61 -7.90
N PRO A 85 22.20 -4.14 -8.68
CA PRO A 85 23.28 -3.33 -9.25
C PRO A 85 22.73 -2.22 -10.16
#